data_AF-A0AAU7LXC6-F1
#
_entry.id   AF-A0AAU7LXC6-F1
#
_cell.length_a   1.000
_cell.length_b   1.000
_cell.length_c   1.000
_cell.angle_alpha   90.00
_cell.angle_beta   90.00
_cell.angle_gamma   90.00
#
_symmetry.space_group_name_H-M   'P 1'
#
loop_
_entity.id
_entity.type
_entity.pdbx_description
1 polymer ?
#
loop_
_entity_poly.entity_id
_entity_poly.type
_entity_poly.pdbx_seq_one_letter_code
_entity_poly.pdbx_strand_id
1 'polypeptide(L)'
;MTAKNITSFIVLGKEAAAAGRPRDAEVAFLMSCRVADKLKGMDSVESADAKYQLGWLYAGLALEDGSASAKRAELRRRAERLYADSLRTYQARYGQAHEKTRFAAEGLAALGQPVRSAQEGTSTPSKTSVPPSHPRQVEAAQAALPAPREPGAATSPGPSFDCAKARSMPEKMICSDAELARLDRELGRVYARAKNAASDGAAFRRQNSEEWRRREATCRDRECLLRWYANRHDQLMRVIEGPKQEPAPSTVSR
;
A
#
# COMPACT_ATOMS: atom_id res chain seq x y z
N MET A 1 -10.27 -11.91 26.83
CA MET A 1 -10.09 -11.23 25.52
C MET A 1 -8.73 -11.61 24.97
N THR A 2 -8.67 -12.24 23.80
CA THR A 2 -7.44 -12.81 23.23
C THR A 2 -6.92 -11.94 22.07
N ALA A 3 -5.74 -12.25 21.53
CA ALA A 3 -5.14 -11.51 20.40
C ALA A 3 -6.08 -11.37 19.18
N LYS A 4 -7.01 -12.31 18.98
CA LYS A 4 -8.07 -12.24 17.96
C LYS A 4 -8.91 -10.96 18.07
N ASN A 5 -9.16 -10.46 19.29
CA ASN A 5 -9.97 -9.26 19.51
C ASN A 5 -9.25 -7.97 19.07
N ILE A 6 -7.92 -7.94 19.13
CA ILE A 6 -7.14 -6.76 18.68
C ILE A 6 -7.28 -6.61 17.17
N THR A 7 -7.08 -7.69 16.43
CA THR A 7 -7.19 -7.69 14.96
C THR A 7 -8.61 -7.37 14.50
N SER A 8 -9.65 -7.82 15.21
CA SER A 8 -11.05 -7.48 14.88
C SER A 8 -11.31 -5.98 14.87
N PHE A 9 -10.79 -5.22 15.85
CA PHE A 9 -10.97 -3.77 15.88
C PHE A 9 -10.23 -3.04 14.76
N ILE A 10 -9.05 -3.53 14.37
CA ILE A 10 -8.34 -2.99 13.19
C ILE A 10 -9.18 -3.18 11.92
N VAL A 11 -9.77 -4.36 11.73
CA VAL A 11 -10.63 -4.64 10.57
C VAL A 11 -11.84 -3.71 10.56
N LEU A 12 -12.57 -3.62 11.67
CA LEU A 12 -13.72 -2.73 11.81
C LEU A 12 -13.35 -1.26 11.53
N GLY A 13 -12.20 -0.81 12.02
CA GLY A 13 -11.72 0.55 11.78
C GLY A 13 -11.45 0.83 10.30
N LYS A 14 -10.82 -0.13 9.60
CA LYS A 14 -10.57 -0.02 8.15
C LYS A 14 -11.85 -0.02 7.33
N GLU A 15 -12.81 -0.88 7.68
CA GLU A 15 -14.13 -0.93 7.02
C GLU A 15 -14.90 0.38 7.22
N ALA A 16 -14.88 0.93 8.44
CA ALA A 16 -15.50 2.21 8.74
C ALA A 16 -14.85 3.36 7.96
N ALA A 17 -13.51 3.41 7.91
CA ALA A 17 -12.78 4.43 7.15
C ALA A 17 -13.11 4.35 5.65
N ALA A 18 -13.11 3.14 5.08
CA ALA A 18 -13.48 2.90 3.69
C ALA A 18 -14.94 3.25 3.38
N ALA A 19 -15.83 3.18 4.38
CA ALA A 19 -17.24 3.57 4.26
C ALA A 19 -17.49 5.07 4.48
N GLY A 20 -16.44 5.91 4.58
CA GLY A 20 -16.58 7.34 4.85
C GLY A 20 -17.10 7.65 6.25
N ARG A 21 -16.87 6.75 7.22
CA ARG A 21 -17.29 6.90 8.63
C ARG A 21 -16.06 7.10 9.53
N PRO A 22 -15.41 8.28 9.49
CA PRO A 22 -14.14 8.50 10.18
C PRO A 22 -14.25 8.45 11.71
N ARG A 23 -15.41 8.77 12.28
CA ARG A 23 -15.65 8.66 13.73
C ARG A 23 -15.72 7.20 14.19
N ASP A 24 -16.44 6.37 13.46
CA ASP A 24 -16.50 4.92 13.73
C ASP A 24 -15.11 4.29 13.61
N ALA A 25 -14.33 4.71 12.60
CA ALA A 25 -12.96 4.29 12.41
C ALA A 25 -12.04 4.70 13.57
N GLU A 26 -12.12 5.96 14.00
CA GLU A 26 -11.36 6.52 15.12
C GLU A 26 -11.63 5.72 16.41
N VAL A 27 -12.91 5.46 16.71
CA VAL A 27 -13.30 4.66 17.89
C VAL A 27 -12.73 3.25 17.81
N ALA A 28 -12.87 2.57 16.66
CA ALA A 28 -12.37 1.21 16.50
C ALA A 28 -10.85 1.13 16.69
N PHE A 29 -10.07 2.03 16.07
CA PHE A 29 -8.62 2.04 16.24
C PHE A 29 -8.17 2.40 17.66
N LEU A 30 -8.86 3.34 18.33
CA LEU A 30 -8.60 3.64 19.74
C LEU A 30 -8.87 2.44 20.64
N MET A 31 -9.94 1.68 20.38
CA MET A 31 -10.22 0.44 21.10
C MET A 31 -9.14 -0.60 20.84
N SER A 32 -8.67 -0.74 19.59
CA SER A 32 -7.53 -1.60 19.28
C SER A 32 -6.28 -1.21 20.06
N CYS A 33 -5.94 0.09 20.14
CA CYS A 33 -4.80 0.58 20.91
C CYS A 33 -4.93 0.19 22.39
N ARG A 34 -6.06 0.52 23.02
CA ARG A 34 -6.30 0.22 24.45
C ARG A 34 -6.24 -1.27 24.77
N VAL A 35 -6.83 -2.10 23.92
CA VAL A 35 -6.82 -3.56 24.12
C VAL A 35 -5.41 -4.12 23.91
N ALA A 36 -4.68 -3.65 22.89
CA ALA A 36 -3.31 -4.06 22.67
C ALA A 36 -2.38 -3.66 23.82
N ASP A 37 -2.45 -2.39 24.27
CA ASP A 37 -1.67 -1.88 25.40
C ASP A 37 -1.92 -2.71 26.66
N LYS A 38 -3.18 -3.04 26.95
CA LYS A 38 -3.56 -3.83 28.13
C LYS A 38 -3.10 -5.28 28.06
N LEU A 39 -3.14 -5.92 26.88
CA LEU A 39 -2.87 -7.35 26.73
C LEU A 39 -1.41 -7.68 26.38
N LYS A 40 -0.72 -6.75 25.70
CA LYS A 40 0.60 -6.97 25.10
C LYS A 40 1.63 -5.93 25.51
N GLY A 41 1.21 -4.84 26.14
CA GLY A 41 2.08 -3.71 26.51
C GLY A 41 2.13 -2.63 25.45
N MET A 42 2.47 -1.41 25.87
CA MET A 42 2.47 -0.21 25.03
C MET A 42 3.53 -0.24 23.92
N ASP A 43 4.61 -0.98 24.13
CA ASP A 43 5.72 -1.15 23.18
C ASP A 43 5.60 -2.44 22.36
N SER A 44 4.43 -3.09 22.38
CA SER A 44 4.16 -4.28 21.55
C SER A 44 3.96 -3.95 20.08
N VAL A 45 4.21 -4.93 19.22
CA VAL A 45 3.90 -4.82 17.78
C VAL A 45 2.40 -4.59 17.57
N GLU A 46 1.54 -5.25 18.36
CA GLU A 46 0.09 -5.09 18.26
C GLU A 46 -0.36 -3.67 18.60
N SER A 47 0.25 -3.05 19.62
CA SER A 47 0.02 -1.63 19.94
C SER A 47 0.52 -0.72 18.83
N ALA A 48 1.73 -0.99 18.31
CA ALA A 48 2.30 -0.25 17.19
C ALA A 48 1.46 -0.34 15.91
N ASP A 49 0.88 -1.52 15.61
CA ASP A 49 -0.02 -1.71 14.48
C ASP A 49 -1.31 -0.89 14.64
N ALA A 50 -1.89 -0.88 15.84
CA ALA A 50 -3.08 -0.08 16.12
C ALA A 50 -2.81 1.44 16.02
N LYS A 51 -1.69 1.90 16.59
CA LYS A 51 -1.23 3.29 16.53
C LYS A 51 -0.97 3.73 15.08
N TYR A 52 -0.34 2.89 14.27
CA TYR A 52 -0.07 3.18 12.86
C TYR A 52 -1.38 3.41 12.08
N GLN A 53 -2.39 2.56 12.29
CA GLN A 53 -3.69 2.71 11.61
C GLN A 53 -4.43 3.97 12.05
N LEU A 54 -4.39 4.31 13.34
CA LEU A 54 -4.97 5.56 13.83
C LEU A 54 -4.23 6.79 13.28
N GLY A 55 -2.90 6.71 13.18
CA GLY A 55 -2.07 7.75 12.56
C GLY A 55 -2.41 7.96 11.09
N TRP A 56 -2.61 6.87 10.35
CA TRP A 56 -3.08 6.91 8.95
C TRP A 56 -4.44 7.57 8.80
N LEU A 57 -5.41 7.24 9.67
CA LEU A 57 -6.73 7.89 9.66
C LEU A 57 -6.60 9.41 9.85
N TYR A 58 -5.84 9.85 10.87
CA TYR A 58 -5.66 11.29 11.13
C TYR A 58 -4.89 12.01 10.03
N ALA A 59 -3.90 11.36 9.42
CA ALA A 59 -3.18 11.91 8.27
C ALA A 59 -4.13 12.14 7.08
N GLY A 60 -5.01 11.17 6.79
CA GLY A 60 -6.03 11.30 5.75
C GLY A 60 -7.02 12.44 6.02
N LEU A 61 -7.57 12.50 7.24
CA LEU A 61 -8.49 13.57 7.65
C LEU A 61 -7.85 14.97 7.61
N ALA A 62 -6.53 15.07 7.77
CA ALA A 62 -5.82 16.33 7.64
C ALA A 62 -5.77 16.82 6.18
N LEU A 63 -5.86 15.91 5.20
CA LEU A 63 -5.82 16.23 3.78
C LEU A 63 -7.20 16.55 3.19
N GLU A 64 -8.29 16.27 3.91
CA GLU A 64 -9.65 16.56 3.44
C GLU A 64 -9.87 18.07 3.17
N ASP A 65 -10.53 18.33 2.04
CA ASP A 65 -10.95 19.67 1.63
C ASP A 65 -12.01 20.21 2.60
N GLY A 66 -11.88 21.49 2.98
CA GLY A 66 -12.79 22.15 3.92
C GLY A 66 -12.46 21.95 5.42
N SER A 67 -11.43 21.17 5.77
CA SER A 67 -10.94 21.12 7.16
C SER A 67 -10.28 22.46 7.55
N ALA A 68 -10.78 23.09 8.62
CA ALA A 68 -10.20 24.33 9.15
C ALA A 68 -8.71 24.15 9.46
N SER A 69 -7.88 25.17 9.14
CA SER A 69 -6.42 25.12 9.29
C SER A 69 -5.96 24.63 10.68
N ALA A 70 -6.58 25.11 11.76
CA ALA A 70 -6.28 24.67 13.12
C ALA A 70 -6.60 23.17 13.37
N LYS A 71 -7.72 22.68 12.81
CA LYS A 71 -8.11 21.26 12.90
C LYS A 71 -7.14 20.39 12.10
N ARG A 72 -6.76 20.81 10.90
CA ARG A 72 -5.73 20.15 10.07
C ARG A 72 -4.39 20.06 10.80
N ALA A 73 -3.94 21.14 11.43
CA ALA A 73 -2.70 21.16 12.20
C ALA A 73 -2.74 20.20 13.40
N GLU A 74 -3.85 20.16 14.13
CA GLU A 74 -4.02 19.22 15.26
C GLU A 74 -4.03 17.76 14.79
N LEU A 75 -4.74 17.44 13.69
CA LEU A 75 -4.75 16.10 13.11
C LEU A 75 -3.35 15.66 12.67
N ARG A 76 -2.57 16.54 12.02
CA ARG A 76 -1.17 16.24 11.67
C ARG A 76 -0.32 15.96 12.91
N ARG A 77 -0.42 16.78 13.97
CA ARG A 77 0.31 16.54 15.23
C ARG A 77 -0.05 15.21 15.89
N ARG A 78 -1.32 14.83 15.86
CA ARG A 78 -1.77 13.52 16.38
C ARG A 78 -1.20 12.38 15.55
N ALA A 79 -1.27 12.47 14.23
CA ALA A 79 -0.72 11.48 13.30
C ALA A 79 0.80 11.33 13.47
N GLU A 80 1.51 12.44 13.64
CA GLU A 80 2.96 12.47 13.81
C GLU A 80 3.40 11.68 15.04
N ARG A 81 2.78 11.92 16.21
CA ARG A 81 3.07 11.17 17.44
C ARG A 81 2.83 9.67 17.26
N LEU A 82 1.70 9.30 16.65
CA LEU A 82 1.34 7.90 16.44
C LEU A 82 2.31 7.18 15.50
N TYR A 83 2.70 7.81 14.39
CA TYR A 83 3.70 7.25 13.49
C TYR A 83 5.08 7.16 14.12
N ALA A 84 5.51 8.17 14.88
CA ALA A 84 6.79 8.14 15.59
C ALA A 84 6.86 7.00 16.63
N ASP A 85 5.76 6.77 17.37
CA ASP A 85 5.67 5.67 18.33
C ASP A 85 5.72 4.31 17.62
N SER A 86 4.90 4.12 16.58
CA SER A 86 4.92 2.88 15.79
C SER A 86 6.29 2.63 15.15
N LEU A 87 6.92 3.66 14.61
CA LEU A 87 8.24 3.59 13.98
C LEU A 87 9.29 3.09 14.98
N ARG A 88 9.31 3.63 16.20
CA ARG A 88 10.25 3.21 17.25
C ARG A 88 10.11 1.73 17.57
N THR A 89 8.88 1.26 17.76
CA THR A 89 8.61 -0.15 18.06
C THR A 89 8.99 -1.05 16.88
N TYR A 90 8.66 -0.67 15.65
CA TYR A 90 9.02 -1.45 14.46
C TYR A 90 10.54 -1.51 14.24
N GLN A 91 11.26 -0.41 14.44
CA GLN A 91 12.72 -0.39 14.39
C GLN A 91 13.33 -1.32 15.43
N ALA A 92 12.87 -1.24 16.68
CA ALA A 92 13.36 -2.08 17.76
C ALA A 92 13.08 -3.57 17.53
N ARG A 93 11.92 -3.90 16.94
CA ARG A 93 11.51 -5.30 16.75
C ARG A 93 11.98 -5.94 15.45
N TYR A 94 12.03 -5.17 14.36
CA TYR A 94 12.24 -5.69 13.00
C TYR A 94 13.43 -5.05 12.27
N GLY A 95 14.01 -3.97 12.80
CA GLY A 95 15.08 -3.22 12.14
C GLY A 95 14.58 -2.23 11.09
N GLN A 96 15.51 -1.46 10.53
CA GLN A 96 15.22 -0.32 9.63
C GLN A 96 14.69 -0.76 8.26
N ALA A 97 15.16 -1.90 7.74
CA ALA A 97 14.81 -2.39 6.41
C ALA A 97 13.42 -3.04 6.32
N HIS A 98 12.77 -3.29 7.46
CA HIS A 98 11.47 -3.95 7.48
C HIS A 98 10.37 -3.05 6.92
N GLU A 99 9.39 -3.64 6.23
CA GLU A 99 8.33 -2.90 5.54
C GLU A 99 7.52 -1.99 6.48
N LYS A 100 7.11 -2.51 7.65
CA LYS A 100 6.37 -1.73 8.65
C LYS A 100 7.16 -0.51 9.14
N THR A 101 8.47 -0.70 9.33
CA THR A 101 9.39 0.38 9.72
C THR A 101 9.45 1.45 8.65
N ARG A 102 9.63 1.04 7.39
CA ARG A 102 9.68 1.97 6.26
C ARG A 102 8.36 2.72 6.07
N PHE A 103 7.22 2.05 6.15
CA PHE A 103 5.91 2.71 6.01
C PHE A 103 5.63 3.73 7.11
N ALA A 104 5.97 3.42 8.37
CA ALA A 104 5.83 4.38 9.47
C ALA A 104 6.75 5.60 9.27
N ALA A 105 7.97 5.40 8.76
CA ALA A 105 8.88 6.49 8.43
C ALA A 105 8.39 7.34 7.25
N GLU A 106 7.87 6.71 6.20
CA GLU A 106 7.26 7.40 5.03
C GLU A 106 6.04 8.23 5.47
N GLY A 107 5.17 7.68 6.32
CA GLY A 107 4.03 8.41 6.88
C GLY A 107 4.44 9.63 7.70
N LEU A 108 5.47 9.49 8.54
CA LEU A 108 6.04 10.60 9.31
C LEU A 108 6.63 11.69 8.40
N ALA A 109 7.39 11.29 7.38
CA ALA A 109 7.97 12.22 6.41
C ALA A 109 6.90 12.99 5.62
N ALA A 110 5.80 12.33 5.23
CA ALA A 110 4.69 12.95 4.53
C ALA A 110 3.99 14.04 5.38
N LEU A 111 3.95 13.89 6.70
CA LEU A 111 3.39 14.88 7.62
C LEU A 111 4.26 16.14 7.79
N GLY A 112 5.55 16.08 7.48
CA GLY A 112 6.47 17.22 7.55
C GLY A 112 6.51 18.06 6.26
N GLN A 113 6.04 17.53 5.13
CA GLN A 113 6.04 18.29 3.88
C GLN A 113 4.91 19.33 3.87
N PRO A 114 5.20 20.62 3.59
CA PRO A 114 4.14 21.58 3.35
C PRO A 114 3.25 21.04 2.23
N VAL A 115 1.93 21.13 2.41
CA VAL A 115 0.97 20.80 1.35
C VAL A 115 1.34 21.74 0.21
N ARG A 116 2.08 21.25 -0.79
CA ARG A 116 2.48 22.05 -1.94
C ARG A 116 1.19 22.43 -2.64
N SER A 117 0.80 23.70 -2.48
CA SER A 117 -0.10 24.36 -3.40
C SER A 117 0.40 24.09 -4.81
N ALA A 118 -0.47 23.56 -5.65
CA ALA A 118 -0.24 23.49 -7.07
C ALA A 118 0.13 24.90 -7.56
N GLN A 119 1.33 25.08 -8.12
CA GLN A 119 1.63 26.28 -8.89
C GLN A 119 2.67 25.98 -9.98
N GLU A 120 2.25 26.38 -11.18
CA GLU A 120 3.01 26.49 -12.43
C GLU A 120 4.33 27.24 -12.27
N GLY A 121 5.28 26.92 -13.16
CA GLY A 121 6.54 27.66 -13.26
C GLY A 121 7.52 27.03 -14.23
N THR A 122 7.26 27.24 -15.52
CA THR A 122 8.22 27.47 -16.62
C THR A 122 9.71 27.24 -16.31
N SER A 123 10.27 26.19 -16.92
CA SER A 123 11.71 25.97 -17.01
C SER A 123 12.24 26.30 -18.41
N THR A 124 13.31 27.08 -18.46
CA THR A 124 14.33 26.95 -19.52
C THR A 124 15.70 27.05 -18.86
N PRO A 125 16.64 26.17 -19.25
CA PRO A 125 17.92 26.72 -19.64
C PRO A 125 18.49 26.07 -20.91
N SER A 126 19.11 26.95 -21.70
CA SER A 126 19.93 26.69 -22.89
C SER A 126 21.01 25.63 -22.67
N LYS A 127 21.28 24.83 -23.70
CA LYS A 127 22.60 24.23 -23.91
C LYS A 127 23.23 24.78 -25.18
N THR A 128 24.38 25.43 -25.01
CA THR A 128 25.35 25.76 -26.05
C THR A 128 25.98 24.47 -26.57
N SER A 129 26.01 24.32 -27.89
CA SER A 129 26.60 23.24 -28.66
C SER A 129 27.97 23.62 -29.24
N VAL A 130 28.83 22.64 -29.51
CA VAL A 130 29.90 22.71 -30.53
C VAL A 130 30.16 21.29 -31.10
N PRO A 131 30.76 21.10 -32.29
CA PRO A 131 30.03 20.78 -33.53
C PRO A 131 30.55 19.50 -34.25
N PRO A 132 29.95 19.07 -35.38
CA PRO A 132 30.51 18.02 -36.23
C PRO A 132 31.07 18.55 -37.57
N SER A 133 31.97 17.78 -38.18
CA SER A 133 32.56 18.03 -39.51
C SER A 133 31.74 17.32 -40.62
N HIS A 134 31.37 18.10 -41.64
CA HIS A 134 30.69 17.73 -42.90
C HIS A 134 31.67 17.09 -43.93
N PRO A 135 31.31 16.83 -45.23
CA PRO A 135 30.04 17.00 -45.97
C PRO A 135 29.66 15.84 -46.93
N ARG A 136 28.46 15.87 -47.52
CA ARG A 136 28.21 16.07 -48.98
C ARG A 136 26.72 15.88 -49.33
N GLN A 137 26.30 16.64 -50.34
CA GLN A 137 24.97 17.19 -50.63
C GLN A 137 24.10 16.33 -51.56
N VAL A 138 22.76 16.50 -51.55
CA VAL A 138 21.94 17.03 -52.67
C VAL A 138 20.46 17.30 -52.27
N GLU A 139 20.01 18.51 -52.60
CA GLU A 139 18.69 19.05 -53.02
C GLU A 139 17.32 18.81 -52.33
N ALA A 140 16.75 19.96 -51.93
CA ALA A 140 15.43 20.53 -52.20
C ALA A 140 14.11 19.84 -51.77
N ALA A 141 13.53 20.48 -50.74
CA ALA A 141 12.16 20.98 -50.66
C ALA A 141 11.01 20.05 -50.22
N GLN A 142 10.39 20.53 -49.13
CA GLN A 142 9.00 20.35 -48.67
C GLN A 142 8.79 19.52 -47.40
N ALA A 143 8.29 20.29 -46.43
CA ALA A 143 7.79 20.06 -45.10
C ALA A 143 7.24 18.68 -44.71
N ALA A 144 7.41 18.42 -43.40
CA ALA A 144 6.80 17.41 -42.54
C ALA A 144 7.53 16.06 -42.46
N LEU A 145 8.43 15.97 -41.47
CA LEU A 145 8.93 14.71 -40.93
C LEU A 145 8.63 14.63 -39.41
N PRO A 146 8.57 13.40 -38.87
CA PRO A 146 7.76 12.99 -37.74
C PRO A 146 8.46 13.23 -36.40
N ALA A 147 7.65 13.43 -35.34
CA ALA A 147 8.16 13.47 -33.98
C ALA A 147 8.82 12.12 -33.60
N PRO A 148 10.09 12.10 -33.16
CA PRO A 148 10.74 10.92 -32.63
C PRO A 148 10.20 10.56 -31.24
N ARG A 149 10.19 9.25 -30.96
CA ARG A 149 9.94 8.67 -29.62
C ARG A 149 10.94 9.24 -28.61
N GLU A 150 10.43 9.82 -27.53
CA GLU A 150 11.20 10.16 -26.33
C GLU A 150 11.26 8.94 -25.38
N PRO A 151 12.45 8.38 -25.08
CA PRO A 151 12.65 7.48 -23.94
C PRO A 151 13.03 8.28 -22.69
N GLY A 152 12.39 7.99 -21.55
CA GLY A 152 12.99 8.31 -20.24
C GLY A 152 12.10 9.01 -19.21
N ALA A 153 10.83 8.62 -19.06
CA ALA A 153 10.21 8.72 -17.73
C ALA A 153 10.91 7.69 -16.83
N ALA A 154 11.42 8.12 -15.68
CA ALA A 154 11.81 7.21 -14.61
C ALA A 154 10.60 6.32 -14.30
N THR A 155 10.59 5.15 -14.92
CA THR A 155 9.44 4.26 -14.91
C THR A 155 9.41 3.66 -13.52
N SER A 156 8.55 4.21 -12.65
CA SER A 156 8.15 3.50 -11.43
C SER A 156 7.94 2.04 -11.82
N PRO A 157 8.58 1.09 -11.12
CA PRO A 157 8.54 -0.30 -11.56
C PRO A 157 7.08 -0.72 -11.79
N GLY A 158 6.82 -1.30 -12.95
CA GLY A 158 5.48 -1.75 -13.34
C GLY A 158 4.98 -2.89 -12.45
N PRO A 159 3.72 -3.33 -12.60
CA PRO A 159 3.18 -4.48 -11.89
C PRO A 159 3.94 -5.77 -12.21
N SER A 160 3.54 -6.90 -11.61
CA SER A 160 4.19 -8.20 -11.87
C SER A 160 3.94 -8.77 -13.28
N PHE A 161 3.14 -8.08 -14.09
CA PHE A 161 2.82 -8.42 -15.46
C PHE A 161 3.20 -7.30 -16.44
N ASP A 162 3.23 -7.64 -17.73
CA ASP A 162 3.55 -6.72 -18.81
C ASP A 162 2.36 -5.80 -19.13
N CYS A 163 2.50 -4.51 -18.83
CA CYS A 163 1.46 -3.51 -19.10
C CYS A 163 1.12 -3.35 -20.59
N ALA A 164 2.02 -3.70 -21.52
CA ALA A 164 1.69 -3.71 -22.95
C ALA A 164 0.65 -4.79 -23.30
N LYS A 165 0.44 -5.78 -22.43
CA LYS A 165 -0.53 -6.87 -22.59
C LYS A 165 -1.80 -6.65 -21.77
N ALA A 166 -1.92 -5.55 -21.02
CA ALA A 166 -3.10 -5.24 -20.24
C ALA A 166 -4.33 -5.08 -21.14
N ARG A 167 -5.36 -5.90 -20.93
CA ARG A 167 -6.60 -5.89 -21.73
C ARG A 167 -7.78 -5.42 -20.91
N SER A 168 -7.82 -5.76 -19.62
CA SER A 168 -8.95 -5.46 -18.75
C SER A 168 -8.86 -4.08 -18.09
N MET A 169 -10.00 -3.60 -17.58
CA MET A 169 -10.06 -2.36 -16.81
C MET A 169 -9.19 -2.43 -15.55
N PRO A 170 -9.29 -3.48 -14.71
CA PRO A 170 -8.36 -3.69 -13.59
C PRO A 170 -6.89 -3.62 -13.98
N GLU A 171 -6.46 -4.36 -15.02
CA GLU A 171 -5.06 -4.41 -15.44
C GLU A 171 -4.55 -3.03 -15.88
N LYS A 172 -5.35 -2.30 -16.67
CA LYS A 172 -5.01 -0.94 -17.12
C LYS A 172 -4.86 0.01 -15.93
N MET A 173 -5.78 -0.07 -14.97
CA MET A 173 -5.74 0.75 -13.76
C MET A 173 -4.51 0.44 -12.91
N ILE A 174 -4.18 -0.85 -12.74
CA ILE A 174 -2.96 -1.29 -12.05
C ILE A 174 -1.72 -0.74 -12.76
N CYS A 175 -1.70 -0.71 -14.09
CA CYS A 175 -0.58 -0.17 -14.86
C CYS A 175 -0.41 1.34 -14.74
N SER A 176 -1.51 2.09 -14.56
CA SER A 176 -1.48 3.54 -14.43
C SER A 176 -1.30 4.05 -13.00
N ASP A 177 -1.44 3.17 -12.00
CA ASP A 177 -1.37 3.54 -10.58
C ASP A 177 -0.16 2.90 -9.89
N ALA A 178 0.75 3.73 -9.40
CA ALA A 178 2.00 3.27 -8.80
C ALA A 178 1.79 2.44 -7.52
N GLU A 179 0.75 2.71 -6.73
CA GLU A 179 0.42 1.96 -5.53
C GLU A 179 -0.15 0.59 -5.89
N LEU A 180 -1.09 0.53 -6.84
CA LEU A 180 -1.65 -0.74 -7.32
C LEU A 180 -0.58 -1.60 -7.99
N ALA A 181 0.32 -1.01 -8.79
CA ALA A 181 1.46 -1.72 -9.37
C ALA A 181 2.39 -2.30 -8.29
N ARG A 182 2.63 -1.55 -7.20
CA ARG A 182 3.42 -2.02 -6.05
C ARG A 182 2.74 -3.18 -5.34
N LEU A 183 1.44 -3.08 -5.07
CA LEU A 183 0.63 -4.12 -4.44
C LEU A 183 0.58 -5.39 -5.28
N ASP A 184 0.52 -5.24 -6.61
CA ASP A 184 0.56 -6.38 -7.54
C ASP A 184 1.86 -7.18 -7.43
N ARG A 185 3.01 -6.50 -7.40
CA ARG A 185 4.32 -7.15 -7.20
C ARG A 185 4.42 -7.83 -5.83
N GLU A 186 3.93 -7.16 -4.79
CA GLU A 186 3.95 -7.68 -3.42
C GLU A 186 3.11 -8.96 -3.32
N LEU A 187 1.89 -8.91 -3.86
CA LEU A 187 0.99 -10.06 -3.91
C LEU A 187 1.63 -11.22 -4.68
N GLY A 188 2.34 -10.96 -5.78
CA GLY A 188 3.09 -11.99 -6.51
C GLY A 188 4.12 -12.73 -5.65
N ARG A 189 4.83 -12.02 -4.75
CA ARG A 189 5.79 -12.64 -3.80
C ARG A 189 5.07 -13.48 -2.74
N VAL A 190 3.96 -12.97 -2.21
CA VAL A 190 3.13 -13.70 -1.23
C VAL A 190 2.52 -14.95 -1.87
N TYR A 191 2.03 -14.84 -3.09
CA TYR A 191 1.51 -15.96 -3.88
C TYR A 191 2.57 -17.06 -4.06
N ALA A 192 3.81 -16.71 -4.40
CA ALA A 192 4.88 -17.70 -4.56
C ALA A 192 5.13 -18.48 -3.25
N ARG A 193 5.14 -17.80 -2.10
CA ARG A 193 5.26 -18.43 -0.78
C ARG A 193 4.06 -19.33 -0.48
N ALA A 194 2.84 -18.83 -0.68
CA ALA A 194 1.60 -19.58 -0.44
C ALA A 194 1.49 -20.82 -1.34
N LYS A 195 1.90 -20.72 -2.61
CA LYS A 195 1.94 -21.84 -3.55
C LYS A 195 2.85 -22.97 -3.05
N ASN A 196 3.98 -22.61 -2.45
CA ASN A 196 4.93 -23.59 -1.91
C ASN A 196 4.46 -24.20 -0.57
N ALA A 197 3.65 -23.47 0.20
CA ALA A 197 3.09 -23.94 1.47
C ALA A 197 1.78 -24.75 1.31
N ALA A 198 1.10 -24.62 0.17
CA ALA A 198 -0.19 -25.27 -0.06
C ALA A 198 -0.06 -26.81 -0.11
N SER A 199 -0.82 -27.50 0.75
CA SER A 199 -0.89 -28.96 0.79
C SER A 199 -1.54 -29.57 -0.46
N ASP A 200 -2.57 -28.91 -1.00
CA ASP A 200 -3.18 -29.25 -2.30
C ASP A 200 -2.93 -28.14 -3.31
N GLY A 201 -1.90 -28.34 -4.14
CA GLY A 201 -1.52 -27.39 -5.18
C GLY A 201 -2.57 -27.24 -6.30
N ALA A 202 -3.40 -28.25 -6.57
CA ALA A 202 -4.44 -28.18 -7.61
C ALA A 202 -5.62 -27.34 -7.14
N ALA A 203 -6.10 -27.57 -5.91
CA ALA A 203 -7.12 -26.75 -5.28
C ALA A 203 -6.66 -25.29 -5.13
N PHE A 204 -5.41 -25.07 -4.71
CA PHE A 204 -4.85 -23.71 -4.60
C PHE A 204 -4.83 -22.97 -5.94
N ARG A 205 -4.39 -23.62 -7.02
CA ARG A 205 -4.39 -23.00 -8.36
C ARG A 205 -5.79 -22.66 -8.83
N ARG A 206 -6.77 -23.55 -8.61
CA ARG A 206 -8.18 -23.28 -8.94
C ARG A 206 -8.70 -22.06 -8.18
N GLN A 207 -8.52 -22.02 -6.86
CA GLN A 207 -8.95 -20.92 -6.01
C GLN A 207 -8.31 -19.59 -6.43
N ASN A 208 -7.01 -19.61 -6.76
CA ASN A 208 -6.33 -18.42 -7.27
C ASN A 208 -6.93 -17.91 -8.59
N SER A 209 -7.24 -18.82 -9.53
CA SER A 209 -7.85 -18.46 -10.81
C SER A 209 -9.30 -17.96 -10.65
N GLU A 210 -10.03 -18.43 -9.63
CA GLU A 210 -11.36 -17.92 -9.27
C GLU A 210 -11.27 -16.50 -8.72
N GLU A 211 -10.35 -16.23 -7.78
CA GLU A 211 -10.14 -14.89 -7.21
C GLU A 211 -9.68 -13.88 -8.26
N TRP A 212 -8.80 -14.28 -9.19
CA TRP A 212 -8.41 -13.46 -10.33
C TRP A 212 -9.62 -13.13 -11.21
N ARG A 213 -10.38 -14.14 -11.65
CA ARG A 213 -11.58 -13.92 -12.48
C ARG A 213 -12.59 -13.01 -11.80
N ARG A 214 -12.75 -13.13 -10.48
CA ARG A 214 -13.63 -12.24 -9.70
C ARG A 214 -13.16 -10.79 -9.79
N ARG A 215 -11.86 -10.52 -9.56
CA ARG A 215 -11.28 -9.17 -9.71
C ARG A 215 -11.61 -8.57 -11.08
N GLU A 216 -11.36 -9.35 -12.14
CA GLU A 216 -11.59 -8.94 -13.52
C GLU A 216 -13.04 -8.59 -13.81
N ALA A 217 -13.98 -9.35 -13.24
CA ALA A 217 -15.41 -9.15 -13.45
C ALA A 217 -15.97 -7.98 -12.62
N THR A 218 -15.53 -7.82 -11.38
CA THR A 218 -16.21 -6.97 -10.39
C THR A 218 -15.56 -5.62 -10.15
N CYS A 219 -14.23 -5.49 -10.26
CA CYS A 219 -13.59 -4.21 -9.93
C CYS A 219 -13.67 -3.21 -11.08
N ARG A 220 -14.22 -2.03 -10.77
CA ARG A 220 -14.44 -0.92 -11.70
C ARG A 220 -13.79 0.40 -11.27
N ASP A 221 -13.25 0.43 -10.06
CA ASP A 221 -12.56 1.59 -9.49
C ASP A 221 -11.32 1.15 -8.71
N ARG A 222 -10.51 2.15 -8.35
CA ARG A 222 -9.25 2.01 -7.63
C ARG A 222 -9.46 1.38 -6.27
N GLU A 223 -10.50 1.80 -5.56
CA GLU A 223 -10.79 1.38 -4.20
C GLU A 223 -11.16 -0.10 -4.13
N CYS A 224 -11.87 -0.62 -5.14
CA CYS A 224 -12.14 -2.04 -5.29
C CYS A 224 -10.86 -2.84 -5.39
N LEU A 225 -9.89 -2.38 -6.20
CA LEU A 225 -8.61 -3.05 -6.36
C LEU A 225 -7.80 -3.04 -5.07
N LEU A 226 -7.79 -1.92 -4.35
CA LEU A 226 -7.14 -1.84 -3.03
C LEU A 226 -7.75 -2.84 -2.04
N ARG A 227 -9.08 -2.91 -1.95
CA ARG A 227 -9.78 -3.91 -1.11
C ARG A 227 -9.48 -5.34 -1.57
N TRP A 228 -9.46 -5.59 -2.87
CA TRP A 228 -9.15 -6.90 -3.42
C TRP A 228 -7.72 -7.35 -3.08
N TYR A 229 -6.72 -6.48 -3.24
CA TYR A 229 -5.33 -6.78 -2.88
C TYR A 229 -5.18 -7.08 -1.39
N ALA A 230 -5.80 -6.30 -0.52
CA ALA A 230 -5.77 -6.53 0.92
C ALA A 230 -6.40 -7.90 1.29
N ASN A 231 -7.59 -8.19 0.77
CA ASN A 231 -8.26 -9.46 1.02
C ASN A 231 -7.47 -10.65 0.48
N ARG A 232 -6.92 -10.52 -0.74
CA ARG A 232 -6.18 -11.60 -1.38
C ARG A 232 -4.87 -11.87 -0.65
N HIS A 233 -4.18 -10.83 -0.18
CA HIS A 233 -3.00 -10.95 0.68
C HIS A 233 -3.32 -11.79 1.92
N ASP A 234 -4.37 -11.44 2.66
CA ASP A 234 -4.73 -12.13 3.90
C ASP A 234 -5.11 -13.61 3.68
N GLN A 235 -5.82 -13.91 2.60
CA GLN A 235 -6.11 -15.29 2.22
C GLN A 235 -4.82 -16.10 1.97
N LEU A 236 -3.87 -15.52 1.23
CA LEU A 236 -2.60 -16.19 0.93
C LEU A 236 -1.73 -16.36 2.18
N MET A 237 -1.73 -15.39 3.10
CA MET A 237 -1.01 -15.50 4.37
C MET A 237 -1.56 -16.64 5.24
N ARG A 238 -2.87 -16.87 5.26
CA ARG A 238 -3.46 -18.04 5.96
C ARG A 238 -2.98 -19.37 5.37
N VAL A 239 -2.77 -19.44 4.05
CA VAL A 239 -2.21 -20.63 3.41
C VAL A 239 -0.76 -20.84 3.84
N ILE A 240 0.04 -19.78 3.94
CA ILE A 240 1.44 -19.83 4.40
C ILE A 240 1.52 -20.29 5.85
N GLU A 241 0.65 -19.78 6.71
CA GLU A 241 0.66 -20.09 8.16
C GLU A 241 0.14 -21.51 8.47
N GLY A 242 -0.67 -22.10 7.59
CA GLY A 242 -1.27 -23.42 7.76
C GLY A 242 -2.29 -23.48 8.91
N PRO A 243 -2.99 -24.63 9.08
CA PRO A 243 -3.80 -24.85 10.26
C PRO A 243 -2.91 -24.90 11.51
N LYS A 244 -3.14 -24.00 12.47
CA LYS A 244 -2.50 -24.09 13.79
C LYS A 244 -2.92 -25.40 14.44
N GLN A 245 -1.99 -26.33 14.63
CA GLN A 245 -2.22 -27.51 15.46
C GLN A 245 -2.54 -27.05 16.87
N GLU A 246 -3.77 -27.28 17.29
CA GLU A 246 -4.18 -27.19 18.68
C GLU A 246 -3.56 -28.39 19.42
N PRO A 247 -2.89 -28.20 20.57
CA PRO A 247 -2.30 -29.32 21.28
C PRO A 247 -3.40 -30.31 21.69
N ALA A 248 -3.18 -31.60 21.38
CA ALA A 248 -4.11 -32.66 21.70
C ALA A 248 -4.42 -32.69 23.22
N PRO A 249 -5.67 -32.98 23.62
CA PRO A 249 -6.01 -33.08 25.03
C PRO A 249 -5.24 -34.25 25.66
N SER A 250 -4.41 -33.95 26.66
CA SER A 250 -3.75 -34.95 27.48
C SER A 250 -4.81 -35.80 28.18
N THR A 251 -4.93 -37.06 27.77
CA THR A 251 -5.69 -38.07 28.51
C THR A 251 -5.00 -38.31 29.84
N VAL A 252 -5.56 -37.77 30.92
CA VAL A 252 -5.20 -38.16 32.29
C VAL A 252 -5.92 -39.48 32.56
N SER A 253 -5.20 -40.59 32.46
CA SER A 253 -5.65 -41.89 32.98
C SER A 253 -5.73 -41.81 34.50
N ARG A 254 -6.89 -42.19 35.04
CA ARG A 254 -7.16 -42.30 36.48
C ARG A 254 -7.05 -43.75 36.92
#